data_AF-A0A2E3XBE3-F1
#
_entry.id   AF-A0A2E3XBE3-F1
#
_cell.length_a   1.000
_cell.length_b   1.000
_cell.length_c   1.000
_cell.angle_alpha   90.00
_cell.angle_beta   90.00
_cell.angle_gamma   90.00
#
_symmetry.space_group_name_H-M   'P 1'
#
loop_
_entity.id
_entity.type
_entity.pdbx_description
1 polymer ?
#
loop_
_entity_poly.entity_id
_entity_poly.type
_entity_poly.pdbx_seq_one_letter_code
_entity_poly.pdbx_strand_id
1 'polypeptide(L)'
;MRIYIVIASVAVVISFTSIPCFANISQKIILCKLVNNKIERLTCYDKLAKSESRKLQNISLKQHNAIKREFRFDSDLLIRPLTFRLNVSGDLKISRSTMASREVEKLILRISRALNGSSNWKLKITVHGAKTALSRGNPYTGKELFDQTKTGLKLSKFPPERYSLKQGPEAMPILWDDGRIRSINEHIIFEILN
;
A
#
# COMPACT_ATOMS: atom_id res chain seq x y z
N MET A 1 -68.76 48.98 7.00
CA MET A 1 -67.31 49.18 6.77
C MET A 1 -66.58 47.92 7.18
N ARG A 2 -66.11 47.11 6.22
CA ARG A 2 -65.34 45.89 6.48
C ARG A 2 -63.90 46.12 6.01
N ILE A 3 -62.96 45.95 6.93
CA ILE A 3 -61.52 46.13 6.74
C ILE A 3 -60.98 44.85 6.09
N TYR A 4 -60.34 44.98 4.93
CA TYR A 4 -59.56 43.90 4.30
C TYR A 4 -58.13 43.94 4.83
N ILE A 5 -57.70 42.87 5.50
CA ILE A 5 -56.29 42.66 5.86
C ILE A 5 -55.61 42.00 4.65
N VAL A 6 -54.73 42.74 3.99
CA VAL A 6 -53.83 42.21 2.95
C VAL A 6 -52.62 41.60 3.66
N ILE A 7 -52.53 40.26 3.68
CA ILE A 7 -51.33 39.56 4.15
C ILE A 7 -50.41 39.37 2.94
N ALA A 8 -49.38 40.21 2.86
CA ALA A 8 -48.24 40.01 2.00
C ALA A 8 -47.52 38.71 2.40
N SER A 9 -47.49 37.71 1.51
CA SER A 9 -46.65 36.52 1.68
C SER A 9 -45.38 36.69 0.85
N VAL A 10 -44.28 36.83 1.59
CA VAL A 10 -42.90 36.95 1.15
C VAL A 10 -42.43 35.62 0.56
N ALA A 11 -41.65 35.74 -0.53
CA ALA A 11 -41.01 34.66 -1.26
C ALA A 11 -40.18 33.72 -0.37
N VAL A 12 -40.37 32.41 -0.54
CA VAL A 12 -39.35 31.41 -0.19
C VAL A 12 -38.70 30.93 -1.47
N VAL A 13 -37.64 31.63 -1.87
CA VAL A 13 -36.67 31.13 -2.83
C VAL A 13 -36.01 29.92 -2.17
N ILE A 14 -36.37 28.72 -2.62
CA ILE A 14 -35.67 27.49 -2.25
C ILE A 14 -34.31 27.56 -2.96
N SER A 15 -33.33 28.12 -2.24
CA SER A 15 -31.93 28.10 -2.63
C SER A 15 -31.48 26.65 -2.76
N PHE A 16 -31.32 26.17 -4.00
CA PHE A 16 -30.50 25.01 -4.30
C PHE A 16 -29.07 25.34 -3.88
N THR A 17 -28.73 25.08 -2.63
CA THR A 17 -27.34 25.11 -2.18
C THR A 17 -26.64 23.94 -2.82
N SER A 18 -25.86 24.28 -3.84
CA SER A 18 -24.77 23.50 -4.42
C SER A 18 -24.08 22.68 -3.32
N ILE A 19 -24.31 21.36 -3.34
CA ILE A 19 -23.61 20.40 -2.49
C ILE A 19 -22.12 20.59 -2.77
N PRO A 20 -21.30 20.98 -1.78
CA PRO A 20 -19.88 21.14 -2.01
C PRO A 20 -19.30 19.77 -2.36
N CYS A 21 -18.62 19.75 -3.50
CA CYS A 21 -17.74 18.67 -3.91
C CYS A 21 -16.74 18.42 -2.76
N PHE A 22 -16.57 17.16 -2.36
CA PHE A 22 -15.70 16.67 -1.26
C PHE A 22 -16.23 16.79 0.18
N ALA A 23 -17.46 16.35 0.46
CA ALA A 23 -17.80 15.99 1.83
C ALA A 23 -16.91 14.81 2.32
N ASN A 24 -16.14 15.05 3.38
CA ASN A 24 -15.37 14.03 4.10
C ASN A 24 -16.32 12.92 4.59
N ILE A 25 -15.88 11.66 4.70
CA ILE A 25 -16.68 10.53 5.20
C ILE A 25 -17.34 10.90 6.54
N SER A 26 -16.61 11.59 7.42
CA SER A 26 -17.15 12.09 8.70
C SER A 26 -18.37 13.00 8.52
N GLN A 27 -18.35 13.92 7.55
CA GLN A 27 -19.47 14.80 7.23
C GLN A 27 -20.65 14.02 6.62
N LYS A 28 -20.38 13.01 5.77
CA LYS A 28 -21.43 12.16 5.19
C LYS A 28 -22.11 11.28 6.24
N ILE A 29 -21.37 10.79 7.24
CA ILE A 29 -21.93 10.07 8.39
C ILE A 29 -22.84 10.98 9.21
N ILE A 30 -22.43 12.24 9.43
CA ILE A 30 -23.25 13.25 10.11
C ILE A 30 -24.54 13.53 9.32
N LEU A 31 -24.46 13.68 8.00
CA LEU A 31 -25.63 13.87 7.15
C LEU A 31 -26.60 12.69 7.19
N CYS A 32 -26.11 11.45 7.15
CA CYS A 32 -26.98 10.28 7.32
C CYS A 32 -27.60 10.22 8.72
N LYS A 33 -26.90 10.69 9.76
CA LYS A 33 -27.42 10.72 11.14
C LYS A 33 -28.62 11.67 11.30
N LEU A 34 -28.67 12.75 10.52
CA LEU A 34 -29.75 13.75 10.53
C LEU A 34 -31.05 13.26 9.87
N VAL A 35 -31.06 12.06 9.27
CA VAL A 35 -32.27 11.46 8.68
C VAL A 35 -33.18 10.95 9.80
N ASN A 36 -34.40 11.49 9.88
CA ASN A 36 -35.37 11.19 10.93
C ASN A 36 -36.01 9.80 10.79
N ASN A 37 -36.22 9.32 9.57
CA ASN A 37 -36.78 7.99 9.31
C ASN A 37 -35.70 6.90 9.49
N LYS A 38 -35.98 5.91 10.35
CA LYS A 38 -35.04 4.82 10.68
C LYS A 38 -34.65 3.98 9.47
N ILE A 39 -35.57 3.69 8.56
CA ILE A 39 -35.31 2.87 7.37
C ILE A 39 -34.46 3.65 6.38
N GLU A 40 -34.81 4.91 6.11
CA GLU A 40 -34.06 5.77 5.20
C GLU A 40 -32.64 6.02 5.72
N ARG A 41 -32.47 6.20 7.03
CA ARG A 41 -31.16 6.35 7.67
C ARG A 41 -30.27 5.12 7.47
N LEU A 42 -30.79 3.91 7.64
CA LEU A 42 -30.03 2.67 7.39
C LEU A 42 -29.62 2.57 5.92
N THR A 43 -30.55 2.84 4.99
CA THR A 43 -30.22 2.84 3.55
C THR A 43 -29.20 3.92 3.16
N CYS A 44 -29.15 5.06 3.88
CA CYS A 44 -28.13 6.09 3.70
C CYS A 44 -26.74 5.56 4.06
N TYR A 45 -26.60 4.88 5.20
CA TYR A 45 -25.34 4.24 5.59
C TYR A 45 -24.92 3.13 4.63
N ASP A 46 -25.86 2.30 4.15
CA ASP A 46 -25.55 1.25 3.17
C ASP A 46 -25.04 1.83 1.84
N LYS A 47 -25.69 2.89 1.35
CA LYS A 47 -25.24 3.62 0.15
C LYS A 47 -23.85 4.24 0.36
N LEU A 48 -23.62 4.84 1.53
CA LEU A 48 -22.32 5.41 1.88
C LEU A 48 -21.24 4.33 1.90
N ALA A 49 -21.46 3.22 2.61
CA ALA A 49 -20.55 2.09 2.70
C ALA A 49 -20.23 1.54 1.31
N LYS A 50 -21.25 1.27 0.48
CA LYS A 50 -21.07 0.78 -0.89
C LYS A 50 -20.28 1.76 -1.76
N SER A 51 -20.50 3.06 -1.60
CA SER A 51 -19.76 4.10 -2.34
C SER A 51 -18.29 4.16 -1.94
N GLU A 52 -17.98 4.04 -0.65
CA GLU A 52 -16.60 4.04 -0.15
C GLU A 52 -15.88 2.73 -0.51
N SER A 53 -16.55 1.57 -0.42
CA SER A 53 -16.00 0.29 -0.90
C SER A 53 -15.64 0.36 -2.39
N ARG A 54 -16.50 0.93 -3.24
CA ARG A 54 -16.21 1.11 -4.66
C ARG A 54 -15.02 2.05 -4.90
N LYS A 55 -14.90 3.14 -4.13
CA LYS A 55 -13.74 4.02 -4.21
C LYS A 55 -12.45 3.31 -3.83
N LEU A 56 -12.44 2.55 -2.74
CA LEU A 56 -11.29 1.75 -2.31
C LEU A 56 -10.89 0.72 -3.37
N GLN A 57 -11.86 0.04 -3.98
CA GLN A 57 -11.63 -0.87 -5.10
C GLN A 57 -11.02 -0.15 -6.31
N ASN A 58 -11.53 1.03 -6.68
CA ASN A 58 -11.00 1.83 -7.78
C ASN A 58 -9.58 2.35 -7.51
N ILE A 59 -9.29 2.75 -6.27
CA ILE A 59 -7.94 3.14 -5.84
C ILE A 59 -6.99 1.94 -5.95
N SER A 60 -7.41 0.78 -5.44
CA SER A 60 -6.64 -0.46 -5.51
C SER A 60 -6.35 -0.87 -6.96
N LEU A 61 -7.34 -0.80 -7.85
CA LEU A 61 -7.17 -1.08 -9.27
C LEU A 61 -6.23 -0.09 -9.95
N LYS A 62 -6.34 1.20 -9.64
CA LYS A 62 -5.46 2.25 -10.17
C LYS A 62 -4.01 2.02 -9.75
N GLN A 63 -3.76 1.72 -8.47
CA GLN A 63 -2.43 1.41 -7.94
C GLN A 63 -1.87 0.14 -8.59
N HIS A 64 -2.68 -0.93 -8.70
CA HIS A 64 -2.27 -2.16 -9.36
C HIS A 64 -1.81 -1.90 -10.80
N ASN A 65 -2.61 -1.16 -11.57
CA ASN A 65 -2.26 -0.81 -12.95
C ASN A 65 -1.01 0.07 -13.03
N ALA A 66 -0.81 0.99 -12.08
CA ALA A 66 0.38 1.83 -12.03
C ALA A 66 1.64 1.00 -11.75
N ILE A 67 1.61 0.11 -10.75
CA ILE A 67 2.69 -0.82 -10.45
C ILE A 67 2.99 -1.73 -11.63
N LYS A 68 1.95 -2.34 -12.23
CA LYS A 68 2.11 -3.23 -13.38
C LYS A 68 2.77 -2.53 -14.56
N ARG A 69 2.51 -1.24 -14.78
CA ARG A 69 3.14 -0.44 -15.84
C ARG A 69 4.61 -0.14 -15.54
N GLU A 70 4.91 0.27 -14.31
CA GLU A 70 6.28 0.61 -13.89
C GLU A 70 7.22 -0.61 -13.91
N PHE A 71 6.73 -1.76 -13.46
CA PHE A 71 7.53 -2.98 -13.30
C PHE A 71 7.29 -4.01 -14.41
N ARG A 72 6.76 -3.58 -15.57
CA ARG A 72 6.41 -4.49 -16.68
C ARG A 72 7.58 -5.34 -17.20
N PHE A 73 8.81 -4.85 -17.04
CA PHE A 73 10.03 -5.52 -17.50
C PHE A 73 10.79 -6.23 -16.36
N ASP A 74 10.31 -6.11 -15.12
CA ASP A 74 10.91 -6.73 -13.94
C ASP A 74 10.03 -7.89 -13.47
N SER A 75 9.77 -8.86 -14.35
CA SER A 75 8.85 -9.97 -14.07
C SER A 75 9.25 -10.78 -12.84
N ASP A 76 10.54 -10.92 -12.60
CA ASP A 76 11.09 -11.71 -11.48
C ASP A 76 10.91 -11.03 -10.12
N LEU A 77 10.66 -9.71 -10.14
CA LEU A 77 10.49 -8.90 -8.94
C LEU A 77 9.02 -8.88 -8.50
N LEU A 78 8.05 -8.91 -9.41
CA LEU A 78 6.62 -8.87 -9.10
C LEU A 78 6.02 -10.28 -9.01
N ILE A 79 5.86 -10.81 -7.80
CA ILE A 79 5.28 -12.15 -7.60
C ILE A 79 3.75 -12.15 -7.50
N ARG A 80 3.15 -11.01 -7.12
CA ARG A 80 1.68 -10.80 -7.09
C ARG A 80 1.38 -9.32 -7.39
N PRO A 81 0.13 -8.97 -7.77
CA PRO A 81 -0.31 -7.59 -8.09
C PRO A 81 0.25 -6.41 -7.28
N LEU A 82 0.55 -6.62 -5.99
CA LEU A 82 1.06 -5.62 -5.05
C LEU A 82 2.15 -6.23 -4.13
N THR A 83 2.76 -7.33 -4.56
CA THR A 83 3.80 -8.03 -3.78
C THR A 83 5.05 -8.19 -4.62
N PHE A 84 6.16 -7.74 -4.05
CA PHE A 84 7.48 -7.86 -4.65
C PHE A 84 8.33 -8.84 -3.87
N ARG A 85 9.14 -9.60 -4.61
CA ARG A 85 10.22 -10.42 -4.08
C ARG A 85 11.52 -9.85 -4.60
N LEU A 86 12.26 -9.19 -3.72
CA LEU A 86 13.60 -8.74 -4.03
C LEU A 86 14.58 -9.86 -3.66
N ASN A 87 15.07 -10.56 -4.67
CA ASN A 87 16.16 -11.51 -4.49
C ASN A 87 17.44 -10.72 -4.26
N VAL A 88 18.02 -10.88 -3.08
CA VAL A 88 19.31 -10.29 -2.71
C VAL A 88 20.30 -11.42 -2.59
N SER A 89 21.55 -11.18 -2.94
CA SER A 89 22.62 -12.16 -2.74
C SER A 89 23.81 -11.43 -2.17
N GLY A 90 24.21 -11.84 -0.97
CA GLY A 90 25.45 -11.46 -0.31
C GLY A 90 26.65 -12.26 -0.82
N ASP A 91 26.40 -13.34 -1.55
CA ASP A 91 27.43 -14.20 -2.09
C ASP A 91 28.34 -13.44 -3.07
N LEU A 92 29.64 -13.52 -2.83
CA LEU A 92 30.71 -13.03 -3.71
C LEU A 92 30.68 -11.52 -4.01
N LYS A 93 29.98 -10.70 -3.21
CA LYS A 93 29.91 -9.24 -3.42
C LYS A 93 30.96 -8.46 -2.62
N ILE A 94 31.76 -7.66 -3.33
CA ILE A 94 32.77 -6.75 -2.73
C ILE A 94 32.11 -5.69 -1.83
N SER A 95 30.89 -5.24 -2.16
CA SER A 95 30.10 -4.25 -1.40
C SER A 95 28.94 -4.88 -0.62
N ARG A 96 29.12 -6.12 -0.12
CA ARG A 96 28.08 -6.87 0.62
C ARG A 96 27.45 -6.08 1.77
N SER A 97 28.19 -5.23 2.47
CA SER A 97 27.66 -4.45 3.61
C SER A 97 26.60 -3.40 3.23
N THR A 98 26.52 -2.99 1.96
CA THR A 98 25.62 -1.92 1.51
C THR A 98 24.75 -2.29 0.31
N MET A 99 25.02 -3.42 -0.34
CA MET A 99 24.31 -3.78 -1.56
C MET A 99 22.79 -3.93 -1.35
N ALA A 100 22.34 -4.68 -0.34
CA ALA A 100 20.90 -4.89 -0.14
C ALA A 100 20.21 -3.57 0.22
N SER A 101 20.86 -2.70 1.00
CA SER A 101 20.28 -1.39 1.34
C SER A 101 20.05 -0.50 0.12
N ARG A 102 20.96 -0.53 -0.87
CA ARG A 102 20.80 0.21 -2.14
C ARG A 102 19.68 -0.35 -3.02
N GLU A 103 19.54 -1.66 -3.09
CA GLU A 103 18.43 -2.28 -3.85
C GLU A 103 17.07 -1.99 -3.22
N VAL A 104 16.99 -2.03 -1.88
CA VAL A 104 15.79 -1.61 -1.15
C VAL A 104 15.46 -0.14 -1.41
N GLU A 105 16.45 0.76 -1.33
CA GLU A 105 16.29 2.18 -1.62
C GLU A 105 15.70 2.41 -3.03
N LYS A 106 16.32 1.83 -4.06
CA LYS A 106 15.87 1.94 -5.45
C LYS A 106 14.44 1.44 -5.62
N LEU A 107 14.12 0.27 -5.06
CA LEU A 107 12.80 -0.32 -5.16
C LEU A 107 11.73 0.59 -4.56
N ILE A 108 11.96 1.11 -3.36
CA ILE A 108 11.00 1.97 -2.66
C ILE A 108 10.79 3.29 -3.42
N LEU A 109 11.86 3.89 -3.95
CA LEU A 109 11.74 5.10 -4.76
C LEU A 109 10.92 4.86 -6.04
N ARG A 110 11.11 3.70 -6.70
CA ARG A 110 10.31 3.32 -7.88
C ARG A 110 8.85 3.06 -7.54
N ILE A 111 8.56 2.33 -6.47
CA ILE A 111 7.18 2.13 -5.97
C ILE A 111 6.54 3.49 -5.66
N SER A 112 7.27 4.37 -4.97
CA SER A 112 6.76 5.69 -4.59
C SER A 112 6.45 6.57 -5.80
N ARG A 113 7.28 6.50 -6.84
CA ARG A 113 7.04 7.18 -8.12
C ARG A 113 5.82 6.61 -8.85
N ALA A 114 5.70 5.28 -8.92
CA ALA A 114 4.57 4.62 -9.57
C ALA A 114 3.25 4.92 -8.87
N LEU A 115 3.26 5.00 -7.54
CA LEU A 115 2.07 5.30 -6.73
C LEU A 115 1.86 6.79 -6.45
N ASN A 116 2.62 7.67 -7.11
CA ASN A 116 2.52 9.11 -6.92
C ASN A 116 1.07 9.57 -7.18
N GLY A 117 0.43 10.16 -6.16
CA GLY A 117 -0.99 10.51 -6.14
C GLY A 117 -1.91 9.58 -5.33
N SER A 118 -1.41 8.51 -4.73
CA SER A 118 -2.10 7.72 -3.70
C SER A 118 -1.43 7.96 -2.35
N SER A 119 -2.03 8.79 -1.49
CA SER A 119 -1.37 9.30 -0.28
C SER A 119 -1.28 8.30 0.88
N ASN A 120 -1.99 7.16 0.85
CA ASN A 120 -2.21 6.35 2.06
C ASN A 120 -1.70 4.90 2.02
N TRP A 121 -0.97 4.48 0.97
CA TRP A 121 -0.47 3.11 0.93
C TRP A 121 0.60 2.85 2.01
N LYS A 122 0.68 1.63 2.52
CA LYS A 122 1.70 1.21 3.49
C LYS A 122 2.51 0.06 2.94
N LEU A 123 3.67 -0.20 3.53
CA LEU A 123 4.49 -1.37 3.23
C LEU A 123 4.49 -2.35 4.38
N LYS A 124 4.30 -3.62 4.08
CA LYS A 124 4.67 -4.71 4.97
C LYS A 124 5.86 -5.42 4.37
N ILE A 125 6.95 -5.46 5.12
CA ILE A 125 8.25 -5.92 4.66
C ILE A 125 8.67 -7.10 5.53
N THR A 126 8.96 -8.23 4.90
CA THR A 126 9.45 -9.42 5.58
C THR A 126 10.80 -9.80 4.98
N VAL A 127 11.83 -9.89 5.83
CA VAL A 127 13.17 -10.32 5.40
C VAL A 127 13.36 -11.80 5.70
N HIS A 128 14.00 -12.51 4.77
CA HIS A 128 14.32 -13.92 4.90
C HIS A 128 15.80 -14.11 4.57
N GLY A 129 16.63 -14.29 5.60
CA GLY A 129 18.04 -14.66 5.40
C GLY A 129 18.19 -16.10 4.93
N ALA A 130 19.36 -16.49 4.47
CA ALA A 130 19.61 -17.86 4.05
C ALA A 130 19.66 -18.84 5.23
N LYS A 131 19.05 -20.01 5.07
CA LYS A 131 19.19 -21.13 6.01
C LYS A 131 20.54 -21.86 5.87
N THR A 132 21.08 -21.87 4.65
CA THR A 132 22.27 -22.63 4.29
C THR A 132 23.27 -21.73 3.58
N ALA A 133 24.56 -22.00 3.73
CA ALA A 133 25.63 -21.38 2.97
C ALA A 133 26.34 -22.43 2.11
N LEU A 134 26.78 -22.03 0.91
CA LEU A 134 27.68 -22.86 0.09
C LEU A 134 29.12 -22.72 0.59
N SER A 135 29.98 -23.70 0.28
CA SER A 135 31.33 -23.80 0.87
C SER A 135 32.25 -22.59 0.68
N ARG A 136 31.96 -21.70 -0.29
CA ARG A 136 32.68 -20.44 -0.52
C ARG A 136 31.77 -19.21 -0.47
N GLY A 137 30.53 -19.42 -0.05
CA GLY A 137 29.50 -18.40 0.02
C GLY A 137 29.46 -17.71 1.37
N ASN A 138 29.07 -16.43 1.36
CA ASN A 138 28.71 -15.67 2.55
C ASN A 138 27.34 -15.01 2.35
N PRO A 139 26.27 -15.82 2.35
CA PRO A 139 24.91 -15.33 2.20
C PRO A 139 24.51 -14.38 3.34
N TYR A 140 23.49 -13.58 3.14
CA TYR A 140 22.96 -12.76 4.24
C TYR A 140 22.18 -13.59 5.26
N THR A 141 22.50 -13.39 6.53
CA THR A 141 21.64 -13.81 7.63
C THR A 141 20.36 -12.96 7.69
N GLY A 142 19.33 -13.45 8.39
CA GLY A 142 18.09 -12.70 8.55
C GLY A 142 18.30 -11.35 9.24
N LYS A 143 19.22 -11.30 10.21
CA LYS A 143 19.60 -10.09 10.94
C LYS A 143 20.30 -9.08 10.03
N GLU A 144 21.26 -9.53 9.21
CA GLU A 144 21.96 -8.63 8.28
C GLU A 144 21.01 -8.04 7.24
N LEU A 145 20.11 -8.85 6.67
CA LEU A 145 19.08 -8.32 5.77
C LEU A 145 18.14 -7.36 6.47
N PHE A 146 17.78 -7.62 7.72
CA PHE A 146 16.94 -6.73 8.51
C PHE A 146 17.59 -5.34 8.64
N ASP A 147 18.86 -5.30 9.03
CA ASP A 147 19.62 -4.06 9.23
C ASP A 147 19.85 -3.32 7.91
N GLN A 148 20.17 -4.03 6.82
CA GLN A 148 20.30 -3.42 5.50
C GLN A 148 18.98 -2.90 4.96
N THR A 149 17.87 -3.62 5.17
CA THR A 149 16.53 -3.17 4.78
C THR A 149 16.15 -1.89 5.52
N LYS A 150 16.41 -1.85 6.84
CA LYS A 150 16.22 -0.64 7.65
C LYS A 150 17.04 0.53 7.14
N THR A 151 18.27 0.27 6.69
CA THR A 151 19.15 1.28 6.09
C THR A 151 18.61 1.78 4.74
N GLY A 152 18.16 0.89 3.85
CA GLY A 152 17.56 1.26 2.57
C GLY A 152 16.27 2.07 2.73
N LEU A 153 15.43 1.72 3.71
CA LEU A 153 14.24 2.48 4.08
C LEU A 153 14.61 3.92 4.50
N LYS A 154 15.63 4.09 5.36
CA LYS A 154 16.12 5.41 5.76
C LYS A 154 16.65 6.22 4.57
N LEU A 155 17.45 5.59 3.70
CA LEU A 155 18.00 6.26 2.51
C LEU A 155 16.92 6.73 1.54
N SER A 156 15.87 5.93 1.35
CA SER A 156 14.70 6.29 0.54
C SER A 156 13.82 7.39 1.16
N LYS A 157 14.12 7.82 2.40
CA LYS A 157 13.28 8.75 3.20
C LYS A 157 11.83 8.29 3.32
N PHE A 158 11.59 6.97 3.32
CA PHE A 158 10.24 6.43 3.43
C PHE A 158 9.73 6.55 4.87
N PRO A 159 8.51 7.09 5.11
CA PRO A 159 8.09 7.43 6.46
C PRO A 159 7.93 6.20 7.37
N PRO A 160 8.47 6.21 8.61
CA PRO A 160 8.43 5.08 9.53
C PRO A 160 7.02 4.61 9.90
N GLU A 161 6.04 5.51 9.92
CA GLU A 161 4.64 5.20 10.18
C GLU A 161 3.93 4.49 9.02
N ARG A 162 4.56 4.45 7.84
CA ARG A 162 4.02 3.83 6.62
C ARG A 162 4.60 2.46 6.33
N TYR A 163 5.46 1.90 7.18
CA TYR A 163 5.91 0.52 7.02
C TYR A 163 5.91 -0.29 8.31
N SER A 164 5.82 -1.61 8.14
CA SER A 164 6.20 -2.60 9.12
C SER A 164 7.33 -3.44 8.56
N LEU A 165 8.38 -3.67 9.35
CA LEU A 165 9.53 -4.49 8.98
C LEU A 165 9.66 -5.61 10.01
N LYS A 166 9.69 -6.85 9.56
CA LYS A 166 9.90 -8.02 10.41
C LYS A 166 10.88 -9.01 9.79
N GLN A 167 11.50 -9.82 10.63
CA GLN A 167 12.27 -10.98 10.22
C GLN A 167 11.35 -12.20 10.16
N GLY A 168 11.32 -12.85 9.00
CA GLY A 168 10.64 -14.13 8.81
C GLY A 168 11.54 -15.33 9.12
N PRO A 169 11.04 -16.56 8.92
CA PRO A 169 11.89 -17.75 8.98
C PRO A 169 12.98 -17.67 7.91
N GLU A 170 14.10 -18.35 8.16
CA GLU A 170 15.18 -18.47 7.19
C GLU A 170 14.69 -19.15 5.90
N ALA A 171 15.16 -18.64 4.77
CA ALA A 171 14.81 -19.13 3.46
C ALA A 171 15.49 -20.47 3.19
N MET A 172 14.68 -21.46 2.84
CA MET A 172 15.17 -22.74 2.31
C MET A 172 15.86 -22.50 0.97
N PRO A 173 16.98 -23.20 0.69
CA PRO A 173 17.64 -23.11 -0.61
C PRO A 173 16.70 -23.57 -1.73
N ILE A 174 16.93 -23.06 -2.93
CA ILE A 174 16.29 -23.59 -4.12
C ILE A 174 17.06 -24.85 -4.50
N LEU A 175 16.35 -25.95 -4.68
CA LEU A 175 16.93 -27.23 -5.06
C LEU A 175 16.72 -27.47 -6.56
N TRP A 176 17.61 -28.25 -7.15
CA TRP A 176 17.35 -28.96 -8.40
C TRP A 176 16.39 -30.14 -8.15
N ASP A 177 15.86 -30.71 -9.22
CA ASP A 177 14.95 -31.86 -9.15
C ASP A 177 15.60 -33.09 -8.51
N ASP A 178 16.92 -33.18 -8.55
CA ASP A 178 17.72 -34.24 -7.92
C ASP A 178 18.07 -33.98 -6.44
N GLY A 179 17.56 -32.90 -5.85
CA GLY A 179 17.75 -32.54 -4.44
C GLY A 179 19.05 -31.80 -4.13
N ARG A 180 19.93 -31.55 -5.12
CA ARG A 180 21.13 -30.72 -4.92
C ARG A 180 20.76 -29.25 -4.81
N ILE A 181 21.53 -28.49 -4.01
CA ILE A 181 21.33 -27.04 -3.89
C ILE A 181 21.64 -26.37 -5.21
N ARG A 182 20.62 -25.73 -5.81
CA ARG A 182 20.73 -24.91 -7.02
C ARG A 182 21.17 -23.49 -6.71
N SER A 183 20.55 -22.87 -5.69
CA SER A 183 20.82 -21.48 -5.33
C SER A 183 20.50 -21.24 -3.87
N ILE A 184 21.29 -20.36 -3.24
CA ILE A 184 20.86 -19.71 -2.01
C ILE A 184 19.65 -18.82 -2.31
N ASN A 185 18.77 -18.67 -1.34
CA ASN A 185 17.43 -18.10 -1.52
C ASN A 185 17.11 -16.98 -0.53
N GLU A 186 18.11 -16.27 -0.02
CA GLU A 186 17.84 -15.08 0.78
C GLU A 186 17.09 -14.03 -0.05
N HIS A 187 16.08 -13.42 0.54
CA HIS A 187 15.21 -12.49 -0.18
C HIS A 187 14.45 -11.59 0.79
N ILE A 188 13.88 -10.53 0.23
CA ILE A 188 13.03 -9.59 0.95
C ILE A 188 11.69 -9.52 0.24
N ILE A 189 10.61 -9.69 0.98
CA ILE A 189 9.24 -9.57 0.46
C ILE A 189 8.69 -8.20 0.84
N PHE A 190 8.16 -7.48 -0.14
CA PHE A 190 7.46 -6.21 0.05
C PHE A 190 6.00 -6.39 -0.36
N GLU A 191 5.07 -6.07 0.54
CA GLU A 191 3.64 -6.07 0.30
C GLU A 191 3.10 -4.65 0.42
N ILE A 192 2.47 -4.14 -0.64
CA ILE A 192 1.77 -2.85 -0.62
C ILE A 192 0.37 -3.06 -0.04
N LEU A 193 0.07 -2.31 1.02
CA LEU A 193 -1.20 -2.33 1.73
C LEU A 193 -1.99 -1.04 1.45
N ASN A 194 -3.33 -1.16 1.45
CA ASN A 194 -4.28 -0.06 1.23
C ASN A 194 -5.09 0.28 2.46
#